data_AF-A0A4D6L1X8-F1
#
_entry.id   AF-A0A4D6L1X8-F1
#
_cell.length_a   1.000
_cell.length_b   1.000
_cell.length_c   1.000
_cell.angle_alpha   90.00
_cell.angle_beta   90.00
_cell.angle_gamma   90.00
#
_symmetry.space_group_name_H-M   'P 1'
#
loop_
_entity.id
_entity.type
_entity.pdbx_description
1 polymer ?
#
loop_
_entity_poly.entity_id
_entity_poly.type
_entity_poly.pdbx_seq_one_letter_code
_entity_poly.pdbx_strand_id
1 'polypeptide(L)'
;MSSSDSTSLSASSSSESTESDRSRDDWLGKEGMSSGVGTNGMPMEVVREVREDPPEELEESNWPAKGGYGWVAADVRDQPSLFRWSRLLNSWLNCTPVMSRGVSGDIVSLERVSAIDRVCHGQEGATEKFFYMYMCHFSQLHVRLPFDDFTMDVLRALNVAPTQLHPNSWAYLQAFRILCESLYLEPSPHAFLYFYDTRPRRPTTWLSLISRPSISRLDAFSQSFKHFKDGYFKVVVKEGGEPHFLNADGSTKFPFSWTNNPSRYKDI
;
A
#
# COMPACT_ATOMS: atom_id res chain seq x y z
N MET A 1 -26.76 39.11 -36.95
CA MET A 1 -27.16 38.13 -37.98
C MET A 1 -25.90 37.65 -38.68
N SER A 2 -25.85 36.35 -39.00
CA SER A 2 -24.78 35.57 -39.67
C SER A 2 -23.56 35.26 -38.78
N SER A 3 -23.38 34.06 -38.21
CA SER A 3 -23.33 32.66 -38.71
C SER A 3 -21.94 32.23 -39.19
N SER A 4 -21.33 31.36 -38.37
CA SER A 4 -20.45 30.19 -38.57
C SER A 4 -19.55 30.06 -39.80
N ASP A 5 -18.30 29.58 -39.59
CA ASP A 5 -17.99 28.16 -39.85
C ASP A 5 -16.61 27.70 -39.34
N SER A 6 -16.62 26.48 -38.82
CA SER A 6 -15.50 25.64 -38.38
C SER A 6 -15.06 24.70 -39.51
N THR A 7 -13.76 24.43 -39.65
CA THR A 7 -13.27 23.25 -40.37
C THR A 7 -12.13 22.55 -39.63
N SER A 8 -12.35 21.26 -39.44
CA SER A 8 -11.49 20.22 -38.88
C SER A 8 -10.40 19.79 -39.85
N LEU A 9 -9.19 19.53 -39.34
CA LEU A 9 -8.15 18.81 -40.08
C LEU A 9 -7.81 17.52 -39.34
N SER A 10 -8.14 16.40 -39.98
CA SER A 10 -7.75 15.04 -39.63
C SER A 10 -6.39 14.75 -40.24
N ALA A 11 -5.45 14.22 -39.47
CA ALA A 11 -4.22 13.63 -39.99
C ALA A 11 -4.15 12.16 -39.53
N SER A 12 -4.16 11.25 -40.50
CA SER A 12 -4.00 9.81 -40.30
C SER A 12 -2.55 9.37 -40.61
N SER A 13 -2.16 8.31 -39.91
CA SER A 13 -0.84 7.67 -39.76
C SER A 13 -0.08 7.26 -41.02
N SER A 14 1.23 7.11 -40.87
CA SER A 14 1.96 5.91 -41.34
C SER A 14 3.29 5.76 -40.60
N SER A 15 3.56 4.59 -40.01
CA SER A 15 4.91 4.14 -39.70
C SER A 15 4.99 2.63 -39.80
N GLU A 16 6.11 2.17 -40.36
CA GLU A 16 6.37 0.87 -40.96
C GLU A 16 6.43 -0.30 -39.98
N SER A 17 6.08 -1.49 -40.47
CA SER A 17 6.31 -2.78 -39.85
C SER A 17 7.16 -3.64 -40.80
N THR A 18 8.37 -3.99 -40.37
CA THR A 18 9.27 -4.92 -41.07
C THR A 18 9.16 -6.33 -40.50
N GLU A 19 8.89 -7.28 -41.41
CA GLU A 19 9.44 -8.65 -41.57
C GLU A 19 9.45 -9.61 -40.34
N SER A 20 9.30 -10.94 -40.45
CA SER A 20 9.54 -11.90 -41.53
C SER A 20 8.87 -13.24 -41.19
N ASP A 21 8.40 -13.93 -42.23
CA ASP A 21 7.92 -15.31 -42.23
C ASP A 21 8.95 -16.19 -42.97
N ARG A 22 9.22 -17.44 -42.51
CA ARG A 22 9.58 -18.64 -43.33
C ARG A 22 10.12 -19.86 -42.54
N SER A 23 9.26 -20.90 -42.54
CA SER A 23 9.43 -22.36 -42.74
C SER A 23 10.79 -23.11 -42.73
N ARG A 24 10.81 -24.19 -41.93
CA ARG A 24 11.06 -25.65 -42.18
C ARG A 24 12.31 -26.23 -42.89
N ASP A 25 12.76 -27.35 -42.28
CA ASP A 25 13.38 -28.61 -42.79
C ASP A 25 14.81 -28.50 -43.38
N ASP A 26 15.74 -29.46 -43.31
CA ASP A 26 16.04 -30.76 -42.68
C ASP A 26 17.53 -31.05 -43.10
N TRP A 27 18.21 -32.09 -42.56
CA TRP A 27 19.35 -32.85 -43.15
C TRP A 27 20.34 -33.45 -42.12
N LEU A 28 20.01 -34.68 -41.70
CA LEU A 28 20.81 -35.92 -41.60
C LEU A 28 22.36 -35.93 -41.51
N GLY A 29 22.86 -36.70 -40.53
CA GLY A 29 24.19 -37.31 -40.50
C GLY A 29 24.33 -38.46 -39.48
N LYS A 30 24.19 -39.71 -39.93
CA LYS A 30 24.58 -41.00 -39.29
C LYS A 30 26.12 -41.07 -39.10
N GLU A 31 26.80 -41.91 -38.31
CA GLU A 31 26.60 -43.24 -37.69
C GLU A 31 27.82 -43.48 -36.72
N GLY A 32 27.71 -44.35 -35.70
CA GLY A 32 28.91 -44.83 -34.97
C GLY A 32 28.62 -45.59 -33.66
N MET A 33 28.70 -46.91 -33.71
CA MET A 33 28.47 -47.88 -32.62
C MET A 33 29.69 -48.00 -31.68
N SER A 34 29.47 -48.12 -30.35
CA SER A 34 29.95 -49.25 -29.50
C SER A 34 30.22 -48.91 -28.01
N SER A 35 29.90 -49.92 -27.19
CA SER A 35 30.42 -50.28 -25.85
C SER A 35 30.03 -49.46 -24.62
N GLY A 36 29.02 -49.99 -23.90
CA GLY A 36 29.18 -50.59 -22.58
C GLY A 36 29.75 -49.74 -21.43
N VAL A 37 28.92 -49.58 -20.39
CA VAL A 37 29.19 -49.81 -18.95
C VAL A 37 28.16 -49.01 -18.16
N GLY A 38 27.43 -49.71 -17.30
CA GLY A 38 26.26 -49.18 -16.62
C GLY A 38 26.56 -48.24 -15.48
N THR A 39 25.57 -47.40 -15.19
CA THR A 39 25.10 -47.08 -13.84
C THR A 39 23.65 -46.62 -13.97
N ASN A 40 22.72 -47.35 -13.36
CA ASN A 40 21.36 -46.86 -13.13
C ASN A 40 21.44 -45.64 -12.19
N GLY A 41 21.53 -44.45 -12.76
CA GLY A 41 21.27 -43.20 -12.05
C GLY A 41 19.86 -42.75 -12.38
N MET A 42 18.90 -43.00 -11.48
CA MET A 42 17.58 -42.37 -11.59
C MET A 42 17.77 -40.85 -11.65
N PRO A 43 17.05 -40.11 -12.52
CA PRO A 43 17.07 -38.66 -12.43
C PRO A 43 16.52 -38.29 -11.05
N MET A 44 17.34 -37.60 -10.25
CA MET A 44 16.91 -37.08 -8.96
C MET A 44 15.87 -36.01 -9.24
N GLU A 45 14.60 -36.40 -9.16
CA GLU A 45 13.49 -35.47 -9.11
C GLU A 45 13.73 -34.60 -7.86
N VAL A 46 14.18 -33.36 -8.07
CA VAL A 46 14.15 -32.34 -7.02
C VAL A 46 12.67 -32.06 -6.80
N VAL A 47 12.07 -32.89 -5.94
CA VAL A 47 10.81 -32.58 -5.30
C VAL A 47 11.07 -31.28 -4.56
N ARG A 48 10.62 -30.18 -5.14
CA ARG A 48 10.40 -28.96 -4.37
C ARG A 48 9.38 -29.37 -3.34
N GLU A 49 9.80 -29.60 -2.10
CA GLU A 49 8.86 -29.68 -1.00
C GLU A 49 7.98 -28.44 -1.11
N VAL A 50 6.73 -28.66 -1.51
CA VAL A 50 5.64 -27.74 -1.20
C VAL A 50 5.49 -27.91 0.29
N ARG A 51 6.29 -27.16 1.04
CA ARG A 51 6.24 -27.12 2.48
C ARG A 51 4.85 -26.61 2.83
N GLU A 52 3.98 -27.52 3.27
CA GLU A 52 2.66 -27.17 3.76
C GLU A 52 2.79 -26.18 4.91
N ASP A 53 1.85 -25.25 4.96
CA ASP A 53 1.87 -24.11 5.86
C ASP A 53 1.82 -24.54 7.35
N PRO A 54 2.35 -23.74 8.29
CA PRO A 54 2.36 -24.07 9.70
C PRO A 54 0.94 -24.34 10.25
N PRO A 55 0.73 -25.38 11.09
CA PRO A 55 -0.58 -25.74 11.65
C PRO A 55 -1.34 -24.59 12.33
N GLU A 56 -0.63 -23.67 12.99
CA GLU A 56 -1.22 -22.49 13.67
C GLU A 56 -2.02 -21.59 12.72
N GLU A 57 -1.63 -21.50 11.44
CA GLU A 57 -2.26 -20.55 10.49
C GLU A 57 -3.60 -21.08 9.95
N LEU A 58 -3.78 -22.40 9.92
CA LEU A 58 -5.06 -23.05 9.61
C LEU A 58 -6.03 -22.94 10.80
N GLU A 59 -5.53 -23.11 12.02
CA GLU A 59 -6.31 -22.89 13.24
C GLU A 59 -6.80 -21.44 13.35
N GLU A 60 -5.95 -20.46 12.98
CA GLU A 60 -6.33 -19.05 12.95
C GLU A 60 -7.55 -18.76 12.06
N SER A 61 -7.70 -19.51 10.97
CA SER A 61 -8.80 -19.31 10.00
C SER A 61 -10.16 -19.76 10.54
N ASN A 62 -10.19 -20.56 11.61
CA ASN A 62 -11.41 -21.05 12.24
C ASN A 62 -11.94 -20.12 13.34
N TRP A 63 -11.20 -19.07 13.71
CA TRP A 63 -11.67 -18.10 14.70
C TRP A 63 -12.86 -17.28 14.18
N PRO A 64 -13.78 -16.87 15.06
CA PRO A 64 -14.89 -16.01 14.66
C PRO A 64 -14.38 -14.64 14.21
N ALA A 65 -15.09 -14.04 13.24
CA ALA A 65 -14.81 -12.69 12.79
C ALA A 65 -14.96 -11.68 13.95
N LYS A 66 -14.07 -10.67 13.97
CA LYS A 66 -14.12 -9.61 14.99
C LYS A 66 -15.42 -8.81 14.89
N GLY A 67 -16.12 -8.68 16.02
CA GLY A 67 -17.35 -7.88 16.15
C GLY A 67 -17.06 -6.37 16.27
N GLY A 68 -18.11 -5.54 16.27
CA GLY A 68 -17.99 -4.08 16.50
C GLY A 68 -17.70 -3.22 15.26
N TYR A 69 -17.31 -3.85 14.15
CA TYR A 69 -17.00 -3.17 12.88
C TYR A 69 -18.20 -3.06 11.93
N GLY A 70 -19.42 -3.19 12.44
CA GLY A 70 -20.67 -3.15 11.67
C GLY A 70 -20.86 -1.89 10.80
N TRP A 71 -20.26 -0.78 11.24
CA TRP A 71 -20.32 0.52 10.58
C TRP A 71 -19.38 0.64 9.37
N VAL A 72 -18.40 -0.25 9.24
CA VAL A 72 -17.44 -0.25 8.13
C VAL A 72 -18.08 -0.94 6.92
N ALA A 73 -17.82 -0.40 5.72
CA ALA A 73 -18.30 -0.93 4.46
C ALA A 73 -17.75 -2.34 4.18
N ALA A 74 -18.57 -3.19 3.55
CA ALA A 74 -18.25 -4.58 3.26
C ALA A 74 -16.95 -4.73 2.45
N ASP A 75 -16.68 -3.82 1.52
CA ASP A 75 -15.48 -3.84 0.67
C ASP A 75 -14.16 -3.55 1.43
N VAL A 76 -14.25 -3.12 2.69
CA VAL A 76 -13.11 -3.02 3.61
C VAL A 76 -13.10 -4.21 4.56
N ARG A 77 -14.26 -4.56 5.15
CA ARG A 77 -14.36 -5.61 6.17
C ARG A 77 -14.16 -7.01 5.63
N ASP A 78 -14.54 -7.26 4.40
CA ASP A 78 -14.52 -8.59 3.82
C ASP A 78 -13.24 -8.82 3.00
N GLN A 79 -12.37 -7.80 2.92
CA GLN A 79 -11.14 -7.84 2.15
C GLN A 79 -9.97 -8.36 3.00
N PRO A 80 -9.51 -9.61 2.76
CA PRO A 80 -8.32 -10.12 3.43
C PRO A 80 -7.05 -9.47 2.87
N SER A 81 -5.97 -9.54 3.64
CA SER A 81 -4.65 -9.14 3.17
C SER A 81 -4.01 -10.20 2.26
N LEU A 82 -3.20 -9.76 1.29
CA LEU A 82 -2.26 -10.61 0.55
C LEU A 82 -1.12 -11.11 1.46
N PHE A 83 -0.76 -10.35 2.48
CA PHE A 83 0.30 -10.65 3.43
C PHE A 83 -0.19 -11.48 4.62
N ARG A 84 -0.96 -12.54 4.31
CA ARG A 84 -1.26 -13.61 5.27
C ARG A 84 -0.05 -14.48 5.54
N TRP A 85 0.82 -14.61 4.55
CA TRP A 85 2.02 -15.44 4.64
C TRP A 85 3.25 -14.55 4.87
N SER A 86 4.01 -14.83 5.94
CA SER A 86 5.23 -14.10 6.28
C SER A 86 6.26 -14.11 5.12
N ARG A 87 6.34 -15.22 4.36
CA ARG A 87 7.21 -15.33 3.18
C ARG A 87 6.91 -14.29 2.10
N LEU A 88 5.63 -14.01 1.84
CA LEU A 88 5.24 -13.02 0.83
C LEU A 88 5.60 -11.60 1.30
N LEU A 89 5.33 -11.30 2.57
CA LEU A 89 5.70 -10.02 3.16
C LEU A 89 7.21 -9.81 3.12
N ASN A 90 7.99 -10.78 3.61
CA ASN A 90 9.45 -10.72 3.61
C ASN A 90 10.03 -10.58 2.20
N SER A 91 9.49 -11.31 1.22
CA SER A 91 9.92 -11.17 -0.17
C SER A 91 9.67 -9.78 -0.73
N TRP A 92 8.56 -9.13 -0.35
CA TRP A 92 8.26 -7.78 -0.80
C TRP A 92 9.12 -6.72 -0.09
N LEU A 93 9.35 -6.89 1.23
CA LEU A 93 10.18 -6.01 2.05
C LEU A 93 11.65 -5.99 1.59
N ASN A 94 12.16 -7.12 1.07
CA ASN A 94 13.52 -7.17 0.52
C ASN A 94 13.72 -6.25 -0.70
N CYS A 95 12.65 -5.91 -1.41
CA CYS A 95 12.70 -5.08 -2.62
C CYS A 95 12.17 -3.66 -2.40
N THR A 96 11.53 -3.38 -1.26
CA THR A 96 10.87 -2.10 -1.00
C THR A 96 11.41 -1.46 0.27
N PRO A 97 12.07 -0.30 0.18
CA PRO A 97 12.49 0.41 1.38
C PRO A 97 11.27 0.88 2.17
N VAL A 98 11.19 0.54 3.46
CA VAL A 98 10.12 0.99 4.36
C VAL A 98 10.61 2.06 5.32
N MET A 99 11.87 1.95 5.77
CA MET A 99 12.48 2.88 6.71
C MET A 99 13.16 4.05 6.00
N SER A 100 13.16 5.21 6.64
CA SER A 100 13.97 6.36 6.25
C SER A 100 15.45 6.02 6.39
N ARG A 101 16.28 6.63 5.54
CA ARG A 101 17.74 6.39 5.54
C ARG A 101 18.33 6.82 6.88
N GLY A 102 19.16 5.96 7.47
CA GLY A 102 19.87 6.24 8.73
C GLY A 102 19.03 6.04 9.98
N VAL A 103 17.77 5.59 9.85
CA VAL A 103 16.96 5.20 10.99
C VAL A 103 17.21 3.74 11.35
N SER A 104 17.29 3.46 12.65
CA SER A 104 17.47 2.11 13.16
C SER A 104 16.29 1.20 12.80
N GLY A 105 16.58 -0.06 12.48
CA GLY A 105 15.56 -1.04 12.11
C GLY A 105 14.79 -1.60 13.31
N ASP A 106 15.22 -1.32 14.53
CA ASP A 106 14.61 -1.81 15.77
C ASP A 106 13.42 -0.97 16.25
N ILE A 107 13.04 0.10 15.54
CA ILE A 107 11.92 0.96 15.94
C ILE A 107 10.55 0.35 15.65
N VAL A 108 10.46 -0.54 14.64
CA VAL A 108 9.22 -1.22 14.27
C VAL A 108 9.51 -2.63 13.78
N SER A 109 8.54 -3.53 13.97
CA SER A 109 8.48 -4.82 13.27
C SER A 109 7.38 -4.76 12.21
N LEU A 110 7.63 -5.36 11.06
CA LEU A 110 6.70 -5.41 9.94
C LEU A 110 6.14 -6.83 9.86
N GLU A 111 4.86 -6.99 10.21
CA GLU A 111 4.29 -8.30 10.50
C GLU A 111 3.14 -8.66 9.57
N ARG A 112 2.98 -9.97 9.36
CA ARG A 112 1.85 -10.54 8.61
C ARG A 112 0.52 -10.18 9.27
N VAL A 113 -0.55 -10.27 8.50
CA VAL A 113 -1.92 -10.10 8.99
C VAL A 113 -2.53 -11.48 9.23
N SER A 114 -3.17 -11.70 10.38
CA SER A 114 -3.87 -12.97 10.66
C SER A 114 -5.05 -13.17 9.71
N ALA A 115 -5.53 -14.41 9.59
CA ALA A 115 -6.65 -14.74 8.70
C ALA A 115 -7.94 -13.97 9.03
N ILE A 116 -8.15 -13.63 10.31
CA ILE A 116 -9.33 -12.93 10.81
C ILE A 116 -9.18 -11.41 10.88
N ASP A 117 -7.95 -10.90 10.82
CA ASP A 117 -7.71 -9.47 10.88
C ASP A 117 -8.08 -8.79 9.56
N ARG A 118 -8.58 -7.56 9.66
CA ARG A 118 -8.95 -6.70 8.55
C ARG A 118 -8.31 -5.35 8.77
N VAL A 119 -8.09 -4.63 7.68
CA VAL A 119 -7.37 -3.35 7.69
C VAL A 119 -8.00 -2.28 8.60
N CYS A 120 -9.31 -2.40 8.88
CA CYS A 120 -10.03 -1.50 9.77
C CYS A 120 -10.01 -1.91 11.25
N HIS A 121 -9.57 -3.13 11.57
CA HIS A 121 -9.60 -3.64 12.94
C HIS A 121 -8.64 -2.86 13.84
N GLY A 122 -9.03 -2.77 15.11
CA GLY A 122 -8.28 -2.14 16.17
C GLY A 122 -7.25 -3.06 16.78
N GLN A 123 -6.79 -2.65 17.95
CA GLN A 123 -5.76 -3.34 18.73
C GLN A 123 -6.35 -4.28 19.78
N GLU A 124 -7.59 -4.76 19.60
CA GLU A 124 -8.24 -5.62 20.61
C GLU A 124 -7.44 -6.91 20.82
N GLY A 125 -7.01 -7.15 22.06
CA GLY A 125 -6.23 -8.32 22.45
C GLY A 125 -4.75 -8.27 22.06
N ALA A 126 -4.25 -7.13 21.56
CA ALA A 126 -2.85 -6.98 21.20
C ALA A 126 -1.99 -6.59 22.40
N THR A 127 -0.85 -7.25 22.56
CA THR A 127 0.16 -6.93 23.57
C THR A 127 1.00 -5.71 23.16
N GLU A 128 1.29 -5.60 21.87
CA GLU A 128 2.06 -4.51 21.28
C GLU A 128 1.16 -3.57 20.47
N LYS A 129 1.49 -2.27 20.49
CA LYS A 129 0.76 -1.28 19.70
C LYS A 129 1.15 -1.41 18.24
N PHE A 130 0.15 -1.40 17.36
CA PHE A 130 0.39 -1.47 15.92
C PHE A 130 -0.63 -0.64 15.16
N PHE A 131 -0.29 -0.30 13.92
CA PHE A 131 -1.21 0.24 12.93
C PHE A 131 -1.01 -0.50 11.60
N TYR A 132 -2.01 -0.44 10.73
CA TYR A 132 -1.91 -1.03 9.40
C TYR A 132 -1.37 -0.02 8.40
N MET A 133 -0.65 -0.52 7.39
CA MET A 133 -0.23 0.23 6.22
C MET A 133 -0.48 -0.55 4.94
N TYR A 134 -0.92 0.13 3.87
CA TYR A 134 -0.89 -0.44 2.52
C TYR A 134 0.53 -0.46 1.94
N MET A 135 0.80 -1.50 1.16
CA MET A 135 1.97 -1.69 0.31
C MET A 135 2.24 -0.46 -0.57
N CYS A 136 1.19 0.08 -1.18
CA CYS A 136 1.29 1.20 -2.11
C CYS A 136 1.81 2.49 -1.47
N HIS A 137 1.64 2.69 -0.16
CA HIS A 137 2.22 3.84 0.53
C HIS A 137 3.74 3.86 0.39
N PHE A 138 4.39 2.69 0.43
CA PHE A 138 5.85 2.59 0.38
C PHE A 138 6.38 2.44 -1.05
N SER A 139 5.75 1.58 -1.85
CA SER A 139 6.24 1.21 -3.18
C SER A 139 5.91 2.26 -4.24
N GLN A 140 4.74 2.90 -4.17
CA GLN A 140 4.27 3.86 -5.17
C GLN A 140 4.32 5.31 -4.67
N LEU A 141 3.97 5.54 -3.40
CA LEU A 141 3.88 6.89 -2.81
C LEU A 141 5.14 7.29 -2.02
N HIS A 142 6.12 6.40 -1.93
CA HIS A 142 7.42 6.63 -1.28
C HIS A 142 7.35 7.19 0.15
N VAL A 143 6.29 6.84 0.89
CA VAL A 143 6.22 7.04 2.34
C VAL A 143 7.32 6.23 3.01
N ARG A 144 7.88 6.75 4.11
CA ARG A 144 8.93 6.11 4.91
C ARG A 144 8.64 6.27 6.39
N LEU A 145 9.09 5.30 7.18
CA LEU A 145 8.98 5.30 8.64
C LEU A 145 10.30 5.73 9.32
N PRO A 146 10.21 6.37 10.49
CA PRO A 146 9.00 6.86 11.15
C PRO A 146 8.42 8.04 10.35
N PHE A 147 7.14 8.34 10.58
CA PHE A 147 6.53 9.53 10.00
C PHE A 147 7.15 10.79 10.61
N ASP A 148 7.20 11.86 9.82
CA ASP A 148 7.50 13.19 10.35
C ASP A 148 6.31 13.77 11.11
N ASP A 149 6.57 14.83 11.89
CA ASP A 149 5.56 15.49 12.71
C ASP A 149 4.41 16.03 11.86
N PHE A 150 4.69 16.59 10.68
CA PHE A 150 3.66 17.07 9.74
C PHE A 150 2.67 15.96 9.35
N THR A 151 3.16 14.78 8.96
CA THR A 151 2.34 13.64 8.54
C THR A 151 1.48 13.15 9.71
N MET A 152 2.08 12.98 10.90
CA MET A 152 1.36 12.57 12.10
C MET A 152 0.29 13.58 12.49
N ASP A 153 0.59 14.87 12.36
CA ASP A 153 -0.33 15.95 12.68
C ASP A 153 -1.51 16.02 11.72
N VAL A 154 -1.32 15.75 10.42
CA VAL A 154 -2.43 15.66 9.47
C VAL A 154 -3.35 14.48 9.82
N LEU A 155 -2.78 13.31 10.12
CA LEU A 155 -3.57 12.13 10.52
C LEU A 155 -4.34 12.38 11.83
N ARG A 156 -3.69 13.03 12.80
CA ARG A 156 -4.28 13.45 14.07
C ARG A 156 -5.37 14.48 13.88
N ALA A 157 -5.12 15.52 13.09
CA ALA A 157 -6.09 16.56 12.77
C ALA A 157 -7.34 15.97 12.13
N LEU A 158 -7.19 15.07 11.16
CA LEU A 158 -8.30 14.37 10.50
C LEU A 158 -8.94 13.28 11.36
N ASN A 159 -8.34 12.94 12.51
CA ASN A 159 -8.71 11.80 13.34
C ASN A 159 -8.89 10.53 12.49
N VAL A 160 -7.87 10.12 11.73
CA VAL A 160 -7.92 8.90 10.91
C VAL A 160 -6.65 8.08 11.04
N ALA A 161 -6.81 6.76 10.94
CA ALA A 161 -5.67 5.86 10.81
C ALA A 161 -5.00 5.97 9.43
N PRO A 162 -3.71 5.58 9.31
CA PRO A 162 -3.00 5.64 8.04
C PRO A 162 -3.74 4.95 6.88
N THR A 163 -4.31 3.76 7.10
CA THR A 163 -5.07 3.02 6.07
C THR A 163 -6.49 3.52 5.87
N GLN A 164 -7.02 4.38 6.75
CA GLN A 164 -8.32 4.99 6.55
C GLN A 164 -8.23 6.19 5.59
N LEU A 165 -7.07 6.84 5.50
CA LEU A 165 -6.81 7.86 4.50
C LEU A 165 -6.56 7.21 3.13
N HIS A 166 -7.28 7.67 2.10
CA HIS A 166 -7.20 7.10 0.75
C HIS A 166 -5.81 7.33 0.11
N PRO A 167 -5.28 6.40 -0.71
CA PRO A 167 -3.94 6.53 -1.31
C PRO A 167 -3.69 7.83 -2.09
N ASN A 168 -4.68 8.32 -2.86
CA ASN A 168 -4.53 9.63 -3.52
C ASN A 168 -4.32 10.78 -2.52
N SER A 169 -4.90 10.69 -1.32
CA SER A 169 -4.74 11.71 -0.28
C SER A 169 -3.37 11.64 0.38
N TRP A 170 -2.82 10.43 0.53
CA TRP A 170 -1.40 10.24 0.87
C TRP A 170 -0.46 10.82 -0.19
N ALA A 171 -0.81 10.69 -1.48
CA ALA A 171 0.00 11.27 -2.55
C ALA A 171 0.03 12.80 -2.49
N TYR A 172 -1.10 13.45 -2.19
CA TYR A 172 -1.12 14.90 -1.94
C TYR A 172 -0.26 15.30 -0.74
N LEU A 173 -0.36 14.56 0.37
CA LEU A 173 0.42 14.80 1.58
C LEU A 173 1.91 14.75 1.26
N GLN A 174 2.36 13.73 0.51
CA GLN A 174 3.74 13.61 0.09
C GLN A 174 4.19 14.70 -0.87
N ALA A 175 3.39 15.00 -1.89
CA ALA A 175 3.71 16.07 -2.85
C ALA A 175 3.82 17.43 -2.15
N PHE A 176 2.93 17.73 -1.20
CA PHE A 176 2.97 18.96 -0.42
C PHE A 176 4.23 19.04 0.45
N ARG A 177 4.60 17.96 1.13
CA ARG A 177 5.83 17.89 1.92
C ARG A 177 7.06 18.19 1.06
N ILE A 178 7.22 17.49 -0.06
CA ILE A 178 8.35 17.68 -0.98
C ILE A 178 8.36 19.11 -1.54
N LEU A 179 7.20 19.67 -1.88
CA LEU A 179 7.07 21.05 -2.35
C LEU A 179 7.56 22.05 -1.28
N CYS A 180 7.12 21.91 -0.04
CA CYS A 180 7.56 22.75 1.08
C CYS A 180 9.08 22.65 1.28
N GLU A 181 9.63 21.43 1.32
CA GLU A 181 11.07 21.19 1.43
C GLU A 181 11.85 21.87 0.29
N SER A 182 11.39 21.74 -0.96
CA SER A 182 12.03 22.36 -2.13
C SER A 182 12.03 23.90 -2.10
N LEU A 183 11.09 24.48 -1.36
CA LEU A 183 10.94 25.92 -1.17
C LEU A 183 11.53 26.41 0.16
N TYR A 184 12.18 25.53 0.93
CA TYR A 184 12.69 25.82 2.28
C TYR A 184 11.59 26.31 3.24
N LEU A 185 10.37 25.80 3.06
CA LEU A 185 9.22 26.06 3.92
C LEU A 185 8.97 24.88 4.84
N GLU A 186 8.53 25.18 6.06
CA GLU A 186 8.04 24.15 6.98
C GLU A 186 6.59 23.75 6.58
N PRO A 187 6.32 22.46 6.32
CA PRO A 187 4.97 22.03 5.97
C PRO A 187 4.05 22.10 7.19
N SER A 188 2.92 22.81 7.05
CA SER A 188 1.91 22.95 8.11
C SER A 188 0.64 22.15 7.79
N PRO A 189 0.10 21.36 8.74
CA PRO A 189 -1.16 20.62 8.54
C PRO A 189 -2.32 21.52 8.13
N HIS A 190 -2.43 22.72 8.73
CA HIS A 190 -3.48 23.67 8.42
C HIS A 190 -3.34 24.23 7.01
N ALA A 191 -2.13 24.60 6.61
CA ALA A 191 -1.85 25.08 5.26
C ALA A 191 -2.15 24.00 4.22
N PHE A 192 -1.78 22.74 4.49
CA PHE A 192 -2.10 21.61 3.61
C PHE A 192 -3.61 21.40 3.49
N LEU A 193 -4.30 21.23 4.63
CA LEU A 193 -5.73 20.90 4.65
C LEU A 193 -6.62 22.04 4.13
N TYR A 194 -6.15 23.29 4.14
CA TYR A 194 -6.86 24.43 3.56
C TYR A 194 -7.29 24.21 2.09
N PHE A 195 -6.48 23.47 1.33
CA PHE A 195 -6.72 23.23 -0.10
C PHE A 195 -7.73 22.11 -0.39
N TYR A 196 -8.20 21.37 0.62
CA TYR A 196 -8.98 20.15 0.42
C TYR A 196 -10.29 20.14 1.23
N ASP A 197 -11.32 19.52 0.67
CA ASP A 197 -12.51 19.08 1.40
C ASP A 197 -12.40 17.56 1.68
N THR A 198 -12.97 17.08 2.78
CA THR A 198 -12.98 15.65 3.12
C THR A 198 -14.26 14.96 2.62
N ARG A 199 -14.13 13.73 2.08
CA ARG A 199 -15.24 12.86 1.68
C ARG A 199 -15.00 11.39 2.01
N PRO A 200 -16.04 10.57 2.24
CA PRO A 200 -17.45 10.97 2.39
C PRO A 200 -17.70 11.65 3.75
N ARG A 201 -18.85 12.34 3.89
CA ARG A 201 -19.19 13.13 5.09
C ARG A 201 -19.35 12.31 6.37
N ARG A 202 -19.65 11.02 6.25
CA ARG A 202 -19.68 10.01 7.31
C ARG A 202 -18.92 8.80 6.75
N PRO A 203 -17.67 8.53 7.17
CA PRO A 203 -16.92 7.45 6.57
C PRO A 203 -17.38 6.13 7.15
N THR A 204 -18.06 5.37 6.31
CA THR A 204 -18.08 3.91 6.42
C THR A 204 -16.91 3.30 5.64
N THR A 205 -16.12 4.11 4.93
CA THR A 205 -15.05 3.70 3.99
C THR A 205 -13.87 4.67 4.09
N TRP A 206 -12.89 4.58 3.17
CA TRP A 206 -11.74 5.48 3.13
C TRP A 206 -12.12 6.96 3.08
N LEU A 207 -11.43 7.77 3.87
CA LEU A 207 -11.48 9.23 3.82
C LEU A 207 -10.59 9.72 2.67
N SER A 208 -11.17 10.48 1.75
CA SER A 208 -10.49 11.11 0.62
C SER A 208 -10.48 12.63 0.81
N LEU A 209 -9.30 13.22 0.59
CA LEU A 209 -9.10 14.64 0.35
C LEU A 209 -9.41 14.96 -1.11
N ILE A 210 -10.37 15.85 -1.31
CA ILE A 210 -10.82 16.32 -2.62
C ILE A 210 -10.36 17.76 -2.79
N SER A 211 -9.58 18.01 -3.84
CA SER A 211 -9.09 19.33 -4.19
C SER A 211 -10.24 20.34 -4.28
N ARG A 212 -10.12 21.45 -3.55
CA ARG A 212 -11.10 22.53 -3.60
C ARG A 212 -10.98 23.25 -4.96
N PRO A 213 -12.08 23.41 -5.71
CA PRO A 213 -12.06 24.14 -6.97
C PRO A 213 -11.47 25.54 -6.76
N SER A 214 -10.76 26.06 -7.76
CA SER A 214 -10.12 27.39 -7.82
C SER A 214 -8.93 27.68 -6.89
N ILE A 215 -8.70 26.88 -5.84
CA ILE A 215 -7.60 27.14 -4.90
C ILE A 215 -6.59 26.00 -4.79
N SER A 216 -6.94 24.78 -5.20
CA SER A 216 -6.00 23.66 -5.17
C SER A 216 -4.78 23.94 -6.05
N ARG A 217 -3.61 23.57 -5.56
CA ARG A 217 -2.32 23.72 -6.25
C ARG A 217 -1.78 22.40 -6.79
N LEU A 218 -2.36 21.28 -6.38
CA LEU A 218 -1.93 19.94 -6.75
C LEU A 218 -3.07 19.18 -7.44
N ASP A 219 -2.69 18.44 -8.48
CA ASP A 219 -3.56 17.49 -9.17
C ASP A 219 -3.45 16.10 -8.57
N ALA A 220 -4.51 15.30 -8.74
CA ALA A 220 -4.57 13.95 -8.21
C ALA A 220 -3.48 13.08 -8.85
N PHE A 221 -2.77 12.31 -8.03
CA PHE A 221 -1.76 11.36 -8.50
C PHE A 221 -2.33 10.34 -9.50
N SER A 222 -3.56 9.87 -9.26
CA SER A 222 -4.33 9.08 -10.21
C SER A 222 -5.79 9.51 -10.18
N GLN A 223 -6.44 9.56 -11.36
CA GLN A 223 -7.89 9.78 -11.45
C GLN A 223 -8.68 8.71 -10.69
N SER A 224 -8.14 7.49 -10.62
CA SER A 224 -8.72 6.38 -9.85
C SER A 224 -7.61 5.47 -9.37
N PHE A 225 -7.30 5.54 -8.07
CA PHE A 225 -6.35 4.62 -7.44
C PHE A 225 -7.04 3.28 -7.19
N LYS A 226 -6.66 2.25 -7.96
CA LYS A 226 -7.28 0.92 -7.92
C LYS A 226 -6.31 -0.11 -7.34
N HIS A 227 -6.83 -1.29 -6.97
CA HIS A 227 -6.03 -2.46 -6.59
C HIS A 227 -5.05 -2.25 -5.43
N PHE A 228 -5.49 -1.56 -4.37
CA PHE A 228 -4.67 -1.33 -3.18
C PHE A 228 -5.20 -2.00 -1.91
N LYS A 229 -6.47 -2.42 -1.91
CA LYS A 229 -7.25 -2.73 -0.70
C LYS A 229 -6.79 -4.00 0.02
N ASP A 230 -6.15 -4.90 -0.70
CA ASP A 230 -5.69 -6.22 -0.23
C ASP A 230 -4.19 -6.24 0.13
N GLY A 231 -3.38 -5.32 -0.36
CA GLY A 231 -1.96 -5.27 -0.02
C GLY A 231 -1.70 -4.50 1.27
N TYR A 232 -2.04 -5.01 2.46
CA TYR A 232 -1.77 -4.33 3.74
C TYR A 232 -1.12 -5.23 4.81
N PHE A 233 -0.31 -4.65 5.69
CA PHE A 233 0.40 -5.38 6.75
C PHE A 233 0.45 -4.58 8.05
N LYS A 234 0.85 -5.22 9.15
CA LYS A 234 0.98 -4.58 10.46
C LYS A 234 2.34 -3.92 10.60
N VAL A 235 2.35 -2.70 11.10
CA VAL A 235 3.54 -2.02 11.62
C VAL A 235 3.43 -2.02 13.13
N VAL A 236 4.20 -2.90 13.77
CA VAL A 236 4.21 -3.07 15.23
C VAL A 236 5.29 -2.17 15.82
N VAL A 237 4.90 -1.31 16.74
CA VAL A 237 5.83 -0.39 17.44
C VAL A 237 6.63 -1.19 18.46
N LYS A 238 7.95 -1.09 18.40
CA LYS A 238 8.88 -1.69 19.35
C LYS A 238 9.39 -0.63 20.33
N GLU A 239 10.08 -1.07 21.38
CA GLU A 239 10.59 -0.20 22.45
C GLU A 239 11.40 0.99 21.91
N GLY A 240 12.34 0.75 20.97
CA GLY A 240 13.12 1.81 20.33
C GLY A 240 12.29 2.79 19.49
N GLY A 241 11.07 2.40 19.09
CA GLY A 241 10.16 3.22 18.31
C GLY A 241 9.18 4.04 19.12
N GLU A 242 9.01 3.77 20.42
CA GLU A 242 8.03 4.50 21.24
C GLU A 242 8.16 6.02 21.15
N PRO A 243 9.36 6.64 21.20
CA PRO A 243 9.50 8.09 21.08
C PRO A 243 9.01 8.65 19.74
N HIS A 244 8.97 7.83 18.68
CA HIS A 244 8.54 8.23 17.36
C HIS A 244 7.02 8.15 17.18
N PHE A 245 6.33 7.26 17.89
CA PHE A 245 4.93 6.97 17.65
C PHE A 245 4.01 7.24 18.85
N LEU A 246 4.56 7.40 20.05
CA LEU A 246 3.84 7.60 21.30
C LEU A 246 4.23 8.92 21.98
N ASN A 247 3.28 9.51 22.70
CA ASN A 247 3.51 10.62 23.60
C ASN A 247 4.07 10.12 24.93
N ALA A 248 4.55 11.04 25.78
CA ALA A 248 5.11 10.71 27.10
C ALA A 248 4.11 10.03 28.04
N ASP A 249 2.81 10.25 27.86
CA ASP A 249 1.74 9.57 28.60
C ASP A 249 1.38 8.19 28.03
N GLY A 250 2.09 7.75 27.00
CA GLY A 250 1.84 6.50 26.28
C GLY A 250 0.68 6.56 25.28
N SER A 251 -0.03 7.69 25.13
CA SER A 251 -1.03 7.85 24.07
C SER A 251 -0.37 7.87 22.70
N THR A 252 -1.09 7.48 21.65
CA THR A 252 -0.53 7.47 20.29
C THR A 252 -0.46 8.89 19.72
N LYS A 253 0.62 9.21 18.98
CA LYS A 253 0.78 10.54 18.34
C LYS A 253 -0.24 10.81 17.23
N PHE A 254 -0.83 9.76 16.68
CA PHE A 254 -1.93 9.78 15.71
C PHE A 254 -2.82 8.53 15.91
N PRO A 255 -4.03 8.47 15.35
CA PRO A 255 -4.88 7.29 15.47
C PRO A 255 -4.26 6.06 14.79
N PHE A 256 -4.10 4.95 15.50
CA PHE A 256 -3.56 3.71 14.92
C PHE A 256 -4.63 2.81 14.29
N SER A 257 -5.90 3.03 14.62
CA SER A 257 -7.04 2.21 14.21
C SER A 257 -8.14 3.06 13.59
N TRP A 258 -8.96 2.45 12.73
CA TRP A 258 -10.03 3.17 12.05
C TRP A 258 -11.06 3.70 13.05
N THR A 259 -11.62 4.87 12.76
CA THR A 259 -12.67 5.49 13.56
C THR A 259 -13.91 5.79 12.72
N ASN A 260 -15.09 5.73 13.35
CA ASN A 260 -16.34 6.13 12.73
C ASN A 260 -16.60 7.65 12.80
N ASN A 261 -15.70 8.41 13.43
CA ASN A 261 -15.82 9.83 13.66
C ASN A 261 -14.56 10.60 13.21
N PRO A 262 -14.25 10.65 11.91
CA PRO A 262 -13.16 11.50 11.43
C PRO A 262 -13.51 12.97 11.68
N SER A 263 -12.48 13.78 11.85
CA SER A 263 -12.63 15.22 11.90
C SER A 263 -12.69 15.79 10.48
N ARG A 264 -13.38 16.92 10.33
CA ARG A 264 -13.31 17.72 9.10
C ARG A 264 -12.41 18.90 9.37
N TYR A 265 -11.62 19.29 8.38
CA TYR A 265 -10.80 20.49 8.49
C TYR A 265 -11.61 21.75 8.86
N LYS A 266 -12.87 21.86 8.42
CA LYS A 266 -13.74 23.00 8.77
C LYS A 266 -14.28 22.99 10.21
N ASP A 267 -14.11 21.87 10.91
CA ASP A 267 -14.58 21.65 12.27
C ASP A 267 -13.40 21.68 13.28
N ILE A 268 -12.18 21.98 12.82
CA ILE A 268 -10.92 22.11 13.58
C ILE A 268 -10.58 23.59 13.71
#